data_AF-A0A1G3L7K0-F1
#
_entry.id   AF-A0A1G3L7K0-F1
#
_cell.length_a   1.000
_cell.length_b   1.000
_cell.length_c   1.000
_cell.angle_alpha   90.00
_cell.angle_beta   90.00
_cell.angle_gamma   90.00
#
_symmetry.space_group_name_H-M   'P 1'
#
loop_
_entity.id
_entity.type
_entity.pdbx_description
1 polymer ?
#
loop_
_entity_poly.entity_id
_entity_poly.type
_entity_poly.pdbx_seq_one_letter_code
_entity_poly.pdbx_strand_id
1 'polypeptide(L)'
;MIKKGNNYKKIVDSKTRVHLIRKGNEFFSEGKIQSAENIFITVDYKDGLVRLGDYYLENNNIYKATQMYFLSENQSIITNFCQNAAKVITKWLDEDKNYDKILTIK
;
A
#
# COMPACT_ATOMS: atom_id res chain seq x y z
N MET A 1 10.41 -9.81 -12.83
CA MET A 1 10.35 -8.98 -11.61
C MET A 1 11.69 -8.30 -11.42
N ILE A 2 11.77 -6.99 -11.69
CA ILE A 2 12.99 -6.22 -11.42
C ILE A 2 13.02 -5.99 -9.91
N LYS A 3 13.88 -6.73 -9.20
CA LYS A 3 14.29 -6.39 -7.83
C LYS A 3 15.09 -5.08 -7.90
N LYS A 4 14.42 -3.93 -8.01
CA LYS A 4 15.02 -2.67 -7.57
C LYS A 4 14.92 -2.65 -6.05
N GLY A 5 15.77 -3.44 -5.41
CA GLY A 5 16.16 -3.15 -4.04
C GLY A 5 16.60 -1.70 -4.02
N ASN A 6 15.98 -0.91 -3.15
CA ASN A 6 16.18 0.52 -3.10
C ASN A 6 17.68 0.79 -2.81
N ASN A 7 18.46 1.15 -3.85
CA ASN A 7 19.92 1.34 -3.80
C ASN A 7 20.36 2.53 -2.94
N TYR A 8 19.44 3.13 -2.18
CA TYR A 8 19.65 4.22 -1.23
C TYR A 8 19.37 3.78 0.20
N LYS A 9 19.74 2.56 0.60
CA LYS A 9 19.68 2.15 2.00
C LYS A 9 20.70 2.98 2.78
N LYS A 10 20.31 4.20 3.17
CA LYS A 10 20.95 4.95 4.25
C LYS A 10 20.94 4.00 5.43
N ILE A 11 22.11 3.53 5.83
CA ILE A 11 22.25 2.69 7.00
C ILE A 11 22.01 3.60 8.20
N VAL A 12 20.75 3.74 8.59
CA VAL A 12 20.38 4.29 9.87
C VAL A 12 20.81 3.25 10.91
N ASP A 13 21.65 3.64 11.86
CA ASP A 13 22.08 2.72 12.91
C ASP A 13 20.87 2.22 13.71
N SER A 14 20.99 1.04 14.31
CA SER A 14 19.87 0.37 14.99
C SER A 14 19.22 1.22 16.07
N LYS A 15 19.99 2.03 16.82
CA LYS A 15 19.46 2.87 17.91
C LYS A 15 18.66 4.03 17.34
N THR A 16 19.19 4.72 16.34
CA THR A 16 18.46 5.79 15.64
C THR A 16 17.22 5.25 14.95
N ARG A 17 17.30 4.06 14.34
CA ARG A 17 16.16 3.40 13.71
C ARG A 17 15.04 3.14 14.70
N VAL A 18 15.35 2.60 15.88
CA VAL A 18 14.35 2.35 16.94
C VAL A 18 13.71 3.66 17.42
N HIS A 19 14.51 4.71 17.63
CA HIS A 19 13.98 6.02 18.04
C HIS A 19 13.04 6.61 16.98
N LEU A 20 13.42 6.53 15.71
CA LEU A 20 12.59 6.98 14.59
C LEU A 20 11.29 6.17 14.52
N ILE A 21 11.34 4.84 14.62
CA ILE A 21 10.12 4.00 14.63
C ILE A 21 9.17 4.43 15.75
N ARG A 22 9.69 4.65 16.96
CA ARG A 22 8.87 5.14 18.10
C ARG A 22 8.21 6.47 17.78
N LYS A 23 8.96 7.41 17.18
CA LYS A 23 8.42 8.72 16.79
C LYS A 23 7.40 8.63 15.65
N GLY A 24 7.63 7.75 14.68
CA GLY A 24 6.67 7.47 13.62
C GLY A 24 5.37 6.86 14.16
N ASN A 25 5.46 5.97 15.14
CA ASN A 25 4.29 5.42 15.83
C ASN A 25 3.52 6.50 16.58
N GLU A 26 4.21 7.40 17.29
CA GLU A 26 3.62 8.56 17.96
C GLU A 26 2.87 9.45 16.96
N PHE A 27 3.50 9.82 15.84
CA PHE A 27 2.84 10.60 14.78
C PHE A 27 1.63 9.89 14.18
N PHE A 28 1.71 8.57 13.97
CA PHE A 28 0.58 7.80 13.45
C PHE A 28 -0.61 7.84 14.42
N SER A 29 -0.37 7.61 15.72
CA SER A 29 -1.40 7.67 16.76
C SER A 29 -2.00 9.06 16.93
N GLU A 30 -1.23 10.12 16.67
CA GLU A 30 -1.71 11.51 16.69
C GLU A 30 -2.44 11.93 15.40
N GLY A 31 -2.59 11.04 14.41
CA GLY A 31 -3.19 11.38 13.11
C GLY A 31 -2.28 12.22 12.20
N LYS A 32 -1.00 12.41 12.55
CA LYS A 32 0.01 13.08 11.72
C LYS A 32 0.57 12.10 10.68
N ILE A 33 -0.32 11.60 9.82
CA ILE A 33 -0.07 10.47 8.92
C ILE A 33 1.10 10.73 7.97
N GLN A 34 1.19 11.92 7.37
CA GLN A 34 2.29 12.26 6.46
C GLN A 34 3.65 12.22 7.17
N SER A 35 3.72 12.66 8.43
CA SER A 35 4.95 12.60 9.23
C SER A 35 5.32 11.16 9.58
N ALA A 36 4.34 10.32 9.89
CA ALA A 36 4.55 8.89 10.11
C ALA A 36 5.04 8.18 8.84
N GLU A 37 4.44 8.48 7.68
CA GLU A 37 4.82 7.97 6.37
C GLU A 37 6.28 8.27 6.03
N ASN A 38 6.70 9.53 6.15
CA ASN A 38 8.08 9.92 5.91
C ASN A 38 9.06 9.10 6.75
N ILE A 39 8.74 8.88 8.03
CA ILE A 39 9.57 8.08 8.93
C ILE A 39 9.58 6.61 8.51
N PHE A 40 8.42 5.98 8.34
CA PHE A 40 8.31 4.55 8.06
C PHE A 40 8.97 4.16 6.73
N ILE A 41 8.86 5.01 5.71
CA ILE A 41 9.58 4.84 4.43
C ILE A 41 11.09 4.98 4.65
N THR A 42 11.53 6.03 5.37
CA THR A 42 12.96 6.31 5.60
C THR A 42 13.67 5.17 6.30
N VAL A 43 13.02 4.54 7.28
CA VAL A 43 13.61 3.46 8.09
C VAL A 43 13.22 2.05 7.63
N ASP A 44 12.49 1.96 6.52
CA ASP A 44 11.96 0.71 5.98
C ASP A 44 11.24 -0.14 7.04
N TYR A 45 10.30 0.49 7.76
CA TYR A 45 9.55 -0.17 8.83
C TYR A 45 8.31 -0.86 8.28
N LYS A 46 8.47 -2.14 7.91
CA LYS A 46 7.46 -2.92 7.19
C LYS A 46 6.07 -2.94 7.87
N ASP A 47 5.99 -3.15 9.18
CA ASP A 47 4.69 -3.13 9.89
C ASP A 47 4.03 -1.74 9.87
N GLY A 48 4.84 -0.68 9.94
CA GLY A 48 4.34 0.70 9.78
C GLY A 48 3.80 0.96 8.38
N LEU A 49 4.46 0.42 7.35
CA LEU A 49 4.01 0.51 5.96
C LEU A 49 2.69 -0.25 5.74
N VAL A 50 2.52 -1.44 6.33
CA VAL A 50 1.24 -2.15 6.27
C VAL A 50 0.11 -1.31 6.89
N ARG A 51 0.32 -0.76 8.08
CA ARG A 51 -0.69 0.09 8.75
C ARG A 51 -1.04 1.35 7.96
N LEU A 52 -0.06 1.96 7.29
CA LEU A 52 -0.34 3.09 6.38
C LEU A 52 -1.12 2.63 5.15
N GLY A 53 -0.84 1.43 4.64
CA GLY A 53 -1.62 0.82 3.56
C GLY A 53 -3.08 0.69 3.93
N ASP A 54 -3.36 0.12 5.10
CA ASP A 54 -4.72 -0.04 5.64
C ASP A 54 -5.41 1.32 5.84
N TYR A 55 -4.71 2.27 6.49
CA TYR A 55 -5.22 3.63 6.68
C TYR A 55 -5.61 4.29 5.35
N TYR A 56 -4.74 4.22 4.34
CA TYR A 56 -5.03 4.84 3.04
C TYR A 56 -6.16 4.13 2.30
N LEU A 57 -6.29 2.81 2.46
CA LEU A 57 -7.39 2.05 1.87
C LEU A 57 -8.74 2.46 2.49
N GLU A 58 -8.82 2.54 3.82
CA GLU A 58 -10.01 2.99 4.56
C GLU A 58 -10.43 4.42 4.19
N ASN A 59 -9.48 5.26 3.79
CA ASN A 59 -9.70 6.64 3.36
C ASN A 59 -9.85 6.78 1.83
N ASN A 60 -10.14 5.69 1.11
CA ASN A 60 -10.33 5.66 -0.34
C ASN A 60 -9.13 6.15 -1.18
N ASN A 61 -7.93 6.23 -0.60
CA ASN A 61 -6.71 6.57 -1.32
C ASN A 61 -6.00 5.30 -1.79
N ILE A 62 -6.58 4.65 -2.80
CA ILE A 62 -6.11 3.35 -3.32
C ILE A 62 -4.67 3.44 -3.84
N TYR A 63 -4.29 4.57 -4.45
CA TYR A 63 -2.93 4.81 -4.93
C TYR A 63 -1.90 4.69 -3.81
N LYS A 64 -2.11 5.44 -2.72
CA LYS A 64 -1.20 5.37 -1.57
C LYS A 64 -1.28 4.03 -0.85
N ALA A 65 -2.46 3.42 -0.72
CA ALA A 65 -2.59 2.08 -0.15
C ALA A 65 -1.72 1.07 -0.90
N THR A 66 -1.82 1.07 -2.22
CA THR A 66 -1.00 0.22 -3.11
C THR A 66 0.48 0.50 -2.90
N GLN A 67 0.89 1.76 -2.92
CA GLN A 67 2.29 2.13 -2.71
C GLN A 67 2.84 1.56 -1.40
N MET A 68 2.11 1.73 -0.29
CA MET A 68 2.54 1.26 1.03
C MET A 68 2.58 -0.26 1.13
N TYR A 69 1.59 -0.97 0.59
CA TYR A 69 1.61 -2.44 0.56
C TYR A 69 2.78 -3.00 -0.23
N PHE A 70 3.12 -2.42 -1.39
CA PHE A 70 4.28 -2.86 -2.16
C PHE A 70 5.61 -2.55 -1.46
N LEU A 71 5.74 -1.36 -0.84
CA LEU A 71 6.92 -1.02 -0.04
C LEU A 71 7.08 -1.91 1.19
N SER A 72 5.98 -2.43 1.76
CA SER A 72 6.02 -3.36 2.89
C SER A 72 6.66 -4.71 2.55
N GLU A 73 6.73 -5.06 1.26
CA GLU A 73 7.19 -6.36 0.75
C GLU A 73 6.42 -7.59 1.29
N ASN A 74 5.28 -7.38 1.98
CA ASN A 74 4.44 -8.44 2.49
C ASN A 74 3.66 -9.12 1.35
N GLN A 75 4.18 -10.25 0.88
CA GLN A 75 3.64 -10.97 -0.28
C GLN A 75 2.19 -11.43 -0.08
N SER A 76 1.79 -11.77 1.14
CA SER A 76 0.41 -12.18 1.43
C SER A 76 -0.55 -11.02 1.21
N ILE A 77 -0.23 -9.84 1.75
CA ILE A 77 -1.04 -8.63 1.58
C ILE A 77 -1.07 -8.20 0.12
N ILE A 78 0.09 -8.16 -0.56
CA ILE A 78 0.18 -7.79 -1.97
C ILE A 78 -0.67 -8.74 -2.83
N THR A 79 -0.58 -10.05 -2.58
CA THR A 79 -1.36 -11.05 -3.32
C THR A 79 -2.86 -10.85 -3.10
N ASN A 80 -3.29 -10.70 -1.85
CA ASN A 80 -4.71 -10.49 -1.53
C ASN A 80 -5.24 -9.20 -2.18
N PHE A 81 -4.47 -8.12 -2.12
CA PHE A 81 -4.82 -6.84 -2.74
C PHE A 81 -4.97 -6.98 -4.26
N CYS A 82 -3.99 -7.59 -4.94
CA CYS A 82 -4.05 -7.85 -6.37
C CYS A 82 -5.21 -8.76 -6.77
N GLN A 83 -5.51 -9.81 -6.00
CA GLN A 83 -6.64 -10.69 -6.24
C GLN A 83 -7.98 -9.95 -6.14
N ASN A 84 -8.13 -9.06 -5.15
CA ASN A 84 -9.33 -8.24 -5.01
C ASN A 84 -9.48 -7.25 -6.16
N ALA A 85 -8.41 -6.57 -6.56
CA ALA A 85 -8.40 -5.70 -7.72
C ALA A 85 -8.79 -6.46 -9.00
N ALA A 86 -8.21 -7.65 -9.23
CA ALA A 86 -8.54 -8.50 -10.37
C ALA A 86 -10.02 -8.91 -10.38
N LYS A 87 -10.61 -9.27 -9.23
CA LYS A 87 -12.04 -9.61 -9.13
C LYS A 87 -12.94 -8.44 -9.55
N VAL A 88 -12.62 -7.22 -9.11
CA VAL A 88 -13.39 -6.01 -9.46
C VAL A 88 -13.29 -5.74 -10.96
N ILE A 89 -12.08 -5.77 -11.52
CA ILE A 89 -11.85 -5.55 -12.95
C ILE A 89 -12.60 -6.60 -13.78
N THR A 90 -12.50 -7.88 -13.43
CA THR A 90 -13.22 -8.96 -14.13
C THR A 90 -14.72 -8.74 -14.09
N LYS A 91 -15.27 -8.35 -12.94
CA LYS A 91 -16.70 -8.06 -12.81
C LYS A 91 -17.13 -6.93 -13.74
N TRP A 92 -16.39 -5.82 -13.79
CA TRP A 92 -16.71 -4.71 -14.70
C TRP A 92 -16.62 -5.12 -16.17
N LEU A 93 -15.59 -5.88 -16.55
CA LEU A 93 -15.45 -6.39 -17.92
C LEU A 93 -16.61 -7.32 -18.33
N ASP A 94 -17.18 -8.08 -17.40
CA ASP A 94 -18.33 -8.95 -17.68
C ASP A 94 -19.65 -8.17 -17.71
N GLU A 95 -19.80 -7.11 -16.92
CA GLU A 95 -20.92 -6.16 -16.98
C GLU A 95 -20.97 -5.46 -18.35
N ASP A 96 -19.82 -4.99 -18.85
CA ASP A 96 -19.70 -4.33 -20.16
C ASP A 96 -20.11 -5.28 -21.31
N LYS A 97 -19.63 -6.52 -21.31
CA LYS A 97 -20.00 -7.52 -22.33
C LYS A 97 -21.50 -7.81 -22.36
N ASN A 98 -22.14 -7.82 -21.19
CA ASN A 98 -23.58 -8.08 -21.09
C ASN A 98 -24.39 -6.87 -21.58
N TYR A 99 -23.91 -5.65 -21.34
CA TYR A 99 -24.50 -4.43 -21.90
C TYR A 99 -24.46 -4.42 -23.43
N ASP A 100 -23.32 -4.75 -24.03
CA ASP A 100 -23.16 -4.78 -25.49
C ASP A 100 -24.09 -5.80 -26.16
N LYS A 101 -24.26 -6.98 -25.56
CA LYS A 101 -25.20 -8.01 -26.04
C LYS A 101 -26.64 -7.52 -26.05
N ILE A 102 -27.08 -6.78 -25.03
CA ILE A 102 -28.43 -6.22 -24.96
C ILE A 102 -28.67 -5.20 -26.08
N LEU A 103 -27.64 -4.43 -26.45
CA LEU A 103 -27.72 -3.46 -27.55
C LEU A 103 -27.71 -4.11 -28.94
N THR A 104 -27.12 -5.30 -29.09
CA THR A 104 -27.05 -5.99 -30.40
C THR A 104 -28.31 -6.82 -30.70
N ILE A 105 -29.18 -7.05 -29.71
CA ILE A 105 -30.43 -7.82 -29.83
C ILE A 105 -31.64 -6.90 -30.13
N LYS A 106 -31.46 -5.57 -30.12
CA LYS A 106 -32.45 -4.58 -30.56
C LYS A 106 -32.20 -4.16 -32.00
#